data_AF-A0A1E4T2L3-F1
#
_entry.id   AF-A0A1E4T2L3-F1
#
_cell.length_a   1.000
_cell.length_b   1.000
_cell.length_c   1.000
_cell.angle_alpha   90.00
_cell.angle_beta   90.00
_cell.angle_gamma   90.00
#
_symmetry.space_group_name_H-M   'P 1'
#
loop_
_entity.id
_entity.type
_entity.pdbx_description
1 polymer ?
#
loop_
_entity_poly.entity_id
_entity_poly.type
_entity_poly.pdbx_seq_one_letter_code
_entity_poly.pdbx_strand_id
1 'polypeptide(L)'
;MSTVLEEERSLLEELEKIEYAVTKRIKRNASIYKPTTLSKDHNILEDGKKPLAQTLLQQHEIKKLIDKYQTQSSTLLTFLQNDKDEISQLKEENADSFKVFEKLYKETTANHQKTLLLGISKSEEDIYDMFSCNVEKDEANESQPLKKKQRKNRKRLLSAYTADLKLSKIFTEKESFGKFLDLQELYRAWLSLPRTISFDSNKVPTYLNYLDSITQFDDENLNKKTGDYIYYLNGLLSYLKNFWIKIQPLSIPERSITAIESNFESEKEKRIGSTATDGSIYCSICEKSFAKQTVFDSHLTGKKHKKNAQNNTKFEIMKLEYIIKELLNLLSKQLENTKNEAQRFKLLTTREKQLELKNISNISDYEYDYDDQDGTDPTESKNQDSNSDETIYNPLKLPLGPDGKPIPFWLWKLKGLDSEFNCEVCGNLKYKGKLIFSKHFKEPKHELGLKMLGIEDNFDAFKDISKIDDVLKLLEVMKTKKREQLLFNDMATEVEDDEGNVMTEKVYQQLKKQGLL
;
A
#
# COMPACT_ATOMS: atom_id res chain seq x y z
N MET A 1 1.43 -26.66 -33.50
CA MET A 1 1.35 -25.54 -34.46
C MET A 1 0.31 -24.60 -33.88
N SER A 2 0.70 -23.40 -33.47
CA SER A 2 -0.29 -22.37 -33.11
C SER A 2 -1.03 -22.00 -34.39
N THR A 3 -2.34 -22.03 -34.34
CA THR A 3 -3.18 -21.44 -35.37
C THR A 3 -3.20 -19.93 -35.13
N VAL A 4 -3.34 -19.13 -36.19
CA VAL A 4 -3.50 -17.66 -36.07
C VAL A 4 -4.60 -17.33 -35.05
N LEU A 5 -5.73 -18.03 -35.12
CA LEU A 5 -6.84 -17.91 -34.17
C LEU A 5 -6.46 -18.19 -32.69
N GLU A 6 -5.57 -19.14 -32.42
CA GLU A 6 -5.13 -19.40 -31.04
C GLU A 6 -4.18 -18.30 -30.56
N GLU A 7 -3.35 -17.74 -31.44
CA GLU A 7 -2.51 -16.59 -31.10
C GLU A 7 -3.37 -15.35 -30.82
N GLU A 8 -4.41 -15.10 -31.61
CA GLU A 8 -5.37 -14.02 -31.35
C GLU A 8 -6.12 -14.21 -30.03
N ARG A 9 -6.64 -15.42 -29.77
CA ARG A 9 -7.29 -15.76 -28.50
C ARG A 9 -6.34 -15.52 -27.34
N SER A 10 -5.10 -16.01 -27.45
CA SER A 10 -4.08 -15.87 -26.42
C SER A 10 -3.72 -14.41 -26.18
N LEU A 11 -3.58 -13.58 -27.23
CA LEU A 11 -3.32 -12.16 -27.10
C LEU A 11 -4.47 -11.42 -26.39
N LEU A 12 -5.72 -11.69 -26.76
CA LEU A 12 -6.89 -11.11 -26.10
C LEU A 12 -6.95 -11.49 -24.61
N GLU A 13 -6.69 -12.76 -24.30
CA GLU A 13 -6.64 -13.26 -22.92
C GLU A 13 -5.50 -12.59 -22.11
N GLU A 14 -4.32 -12.39 -22.71
CA GLU A 14 -3.22 -11.66 -22.08
C GLU A 14 -3.55 -10.19 -21.83
N LEU A 15 -4.24 -9.52 -22.76
CA LEU A 15 -4.68 -8.12 -22.60
C LEU A 15 -5.64 -7.99 -21.41
N GLU A 16 -6.65 -8.87 -21.32
CA GLU A 16 -7.61 -8.89 -20.20
C GLU A 16 -6.90 -9.17 -18.86
N LYS A 17 -5.91 -10.07 -18.84
CA LYS A 17 -5.10 -10.34 -17.64
C LYS A 17 -4.30 -9.12 -17.20
N ILE A 18 -3.73 -8.35 -18.14
CA ILE A 18 -3.02 -7.11 -17.81
C ILE A 18 -3.99 -6.08 -17.23
N GLU A 19 -5.18 -5.92 -17.82
CA GLU A 19 -6.21 -5.01 -17.29
C GLU A 19 -6.63 -5.40 -15.86
N TYR A 20 -6.88 -6.68 -15.64
CA TYR A 20 -7.19 -7.22 -14.32
C TYR A 20 -6.05 -6.99 -13.32
N ALA A 21 -4.81 -7.20 -13.74
CA ALA A 21 -3.63 -6.97 -12.92
C ALA A 21 -3.49 -5.49 -12.51
N VAL A 22 -3.69 -4.56 -13.44
CA VAL A 22 -3.62 -3.11 -13.17
C VAL A 22 -4.76 -2.67 -12.25
N THR A 23 -6.00 -3.11 -12.52
CA THR A 23 -7.17 -2.77 -11.69
C THR A 23 -7.02 -3.28 -10.25
N LYS A 24 -6.48 -4.49 -10.04
CA LYS A 24 -6.19 -5.03 -8.70
C LYS A 24 -5.18 -4.17 -7.93
N ARG A 25 -4.18 -3.61 -8.60
CA ARG A 25 -3.19 -2.71 -7.99
C ARG A 25 -3.81 -1.37 -7.57
N ILE A 26 -4.60 -0.77 -8.47
CA ILE A 26 -5.34 0.47 -8.18
C ILE A 26 -6.33 0.25 -7.03
N LYS A 27 -7.03 -0.89 -6.99
CA LYS A 27 -7.93 -1.26 -5.89
C LYS A 27 -7.20 -1.36 -4.55
N ARG A 28 -5.99 -1.95 -4.53
CA ARG A 28 -5.19 -2.11 -3.29
C ARG A 28 -4.59 -0.78 -2.83
N ASN A 29 -4.26 0.12 -3.75
CA ASN A 29 -3.64 1.39 -3.45
C ASN A 29 -4.19 2.48 -4.38
N ALA A 30 -5.22 3.17 -3.89
CA ALA A 30 -5.88 4.26 -4.61
C ALA A 30 -4.91 5.40 -4.98
N SER A 31 -3.84 5.58 -4.21
CA SER A 31 -2.85 6.65 -4.46
C SER A 31 -2.04 6.46 -5.75
N ILE A 32 -2.04 5.26 -6.35
CA ILE A 32 -1.38 4.97 -7.62
C ILE A 32 -1.94 5.84 -8.74
N TYR A 33 -3.27 5.93 -8.83
CA TYR A 33 -3.95 6.62 -9.90
C TYR A 33 -5.01 7.55 -9.32
N LYS A 34 -4.81 8.85 -9.53
CA LYS A 34 -5.84 9.86 -9.26
C LYS A 34 -6.38 10.37 -10.59
N PRO A 35 -7.69 10.30 -10.83
CA PRO A 35 -8.26 10.82 -12.06
C PRO A 35 -7.98 12.32 -12.20
N THR A 36 -7.62 12.76 -13.41
CA THR A 36 -7.32 14.16 -13.72
C THR A 36 -8.55 15.07 -13.65
N THR A 37 -9.75 14.50 -13.76
CA THR A 37 -11.03 15.23 -13.73
C THR A 37 -11.88 14.73 -12.57
N LEU A 38 -12.38 15.63 -11.73
CA LEU A 38 -13.28 15.30 -10.62
C LEU A 38 -14.53 14.50 -11.06
N SER A 39 -15.02 14.70 -12.29
CA SER A 39 -16.15 13.93 -12.83
C SER A 39 -15.88 12.42 -12.97
N LYS A 40 -14.60 12.00 -12.98
CA LYS A 40 -14.20 10.59 -13.04
C LYS A 40 -13.86 10.03 -11.67
N ASP A 41 -13.91 10.85 -10.62
CA ASP A 41 -13.72 10.41 -9.25
C ASP A 41 -15.08 10.07 -8.65
N HIS A 42 -15.35 8.77 -8.54
CA HIS A 42 -16.59 8.27 -7.97
C HIS A 42 -16.48 8.03 -6.46
N ASN A 43 -15.34 8.34 -5.82
CA ASN A 43 -15.06 8.11 -4.40
C ASN A 43 -15.27 6.65 -3.94
N ILE A 44 -15.09 5.68 -4.85
CA ILE A 44 -15.27 4.24 -4.57
C ILE A 44 -14.01 3.63 -3.93
N LEU A 45 -12.84 4.19 -4.19
CA LEU A 45 -11.56 3.66 -3.73
C LEU A 45 -11.21 4.19 -2.34
N GLU A 46 -10.85 3.29 -1.42
CA GLU A 46 -10.42 3.67 -0.07
C GLU A 46 -9.00 4.24 -0.07
N ASP A 47 -8.85 5.43 0.50
CA ASP A 47 -7.57 6.14 0.63
C ASP A 47 -6.74 5.59 1.81
N GLY A 48 -6.27 4.35 1.68
CA GLY A 48 -5.22 3.82 2.55
C GLY A 48 -3.89 4.52 2.26
N LYS A 49 -3.32 5.26 3.23
CA LYS A 49 -2.00 5.90 3.07
C LYS A 49 -0.92 4.83 2.97
N LYS A 50 -0.34 4.65 1.78
CA LYS A 50 0.84 3.80 1.56
C LYS A 50 2.12 4.65 1.45
N PRO A 51 3.30 4.10 1.80
CA PRO A 51 4.58 4.78 1.59
C PRO A 51 4.76 5.22 0.14
N LEU A 52 5.32 6.41 -0.05
CA LEU A 52 5.55 6.98 -1.39
C LEU A 52 6.33 6.04 -2.31
N ALA A 53 7.38 5.40 -1.78
CA ALA A 53 8.21 4.48 -2.54
C ALA A 53 7.41 3.27 -3.05
N GLN A 54 6.55 2.69 -2.20
CA GLN A 54 5.67 1.60 -2.59
C GLN A 54 4.71 2.02 -3.71
N THR A 55 4.07 3.19 -3.57
CA THR A 55 3.18 3.73 -4.60
C THR A 55 3.92 3.95 -5.92
N LEU A 56 5.09 4.58 -5.87
CA LEU A 56 5.87 4.93 -7.05
C LEU A 56 6.44 3.68 -7.76
N LEU A 57 6.84 2.67 -7.00
CA LEU A 57 7.23 1.37 -7.51
C LEU A 57 6.08 0.69 -8.28
N GLN A 58 4.87 0.70 -7.72
CA GLN A 58 3.68 0.16 -8.39
C GLN A 58 3.31 0.98 -9.64
N GLN A 59 3.51 2.30 -9.63
CA GLN A 59 3.29 3.12 -10.81
C GLN A 59 4.27 2.77 -11.94
N HIS A 60 5.56 2.50 -11.64
CA HIS A 60 6.52 2.02 -12.63
C HIS A 60 6.20 0.60 -13.12
N GLU A 61 5.73 -0.29 -12.24
CA GLU A 61 5.24 -1.62 -12.65
C GLU A 61 4.08 -1.48 -13.63
N ILE A 62 3.07 -0.67 -13.30
CA ILE A 62 1.90 -0.45 -14.16
C ILE A 62 2.32 0.17 -15.49
N LYS A 63 3.30 1.08 -15.50
CA LYS A 63 3.85 1.61 -16.76
C LYS A 63 4.42 0.50 -17.65
N LYS A 64 5.24 -0.41 -17.10
CA LYS A 64 5.73 -1.59 -17.85
C LYS A 64 4.58 -2.48 -18.35
N LEU A 65 3.54 -2.68 -17.54
CA LEU A 65 2.35 -3.45 -17.94
C LEU A 65 1.58 -2.77 -19.09
N ILE A 66 1.41 -1.45 -19.03
CA ILE A 66 0.77 -0.66 -20.10
C ILE A 66 1.61 -0.72 -21.38
N ASP A 67 2.93 -0.63 -21.28
CA ASP A 67 3.81 -0.73 -22.46
C ASP A 67 3.68 -2.13 -23.09
N LYS A 68 3.61 -3.20 -22.26
CA LYS A 68 3.35 -4.56 -22.73
C LYS A 68 1.97 -4.67 -23.40
N TYR A 69 0.93 -4.11 -22.80
CA TYR A 69 -0.42 -4.05 -23.37
C TYR A 69 -0.42 -3.37 -24.74
N GLN A 70 0.26 -2.22 -24.87
CA GLN A 70 0.36 -1.50 -26.14
C GLN A 70 1.06 -2.32 -27.22
N THR A 71 2.15 -3.02 -26.87
CA THR A 71 2.83 -3.90 -27.83
C THR A 71 1.93 -5.04 -28.30
N GLN A 72 1.27 -5.75 -27.39
CA GLN A 72 0.36 -6.85 -27.74
C GLN A 72 -0.85 -6.37 -28.54
N SER A 73 -1.42 -5.21 -28.18
CA SER A 73 -2.53 -4.60 -28.91
C SER A 73 -2.13 -4.26 -30.35
N SER A 74 -0.91 -3.72 -30.56
CA SER A 74 -0.41 -3.45 -31.91
C SER A 74 -0.23 -4.73 -32.73
N THR A 75 0.28 -5.81 -32.13
CA THR A 75 0.41 -7.12 -32.78
C THR A 75 -0.95 -7.72 -33.13
N LEU A 76 -1.92 -7.66 -32.22
CA LEU A 76 -3.29 -8.12 -32.48
C LEU A 76 -3.93 -7.36 -33.64
N LEU A 77 -3.74 -6.03 -33.71
CA LEU A 77 -4.24 -5.22 -34.82
C LEU A 77 -3.63 -5.63 -36.17
N THR A 78 -2.36 -6.06 -36.19
CA THR A 78 -1.74 -6.57 -37.41
C THR A 78 -2.32 -7.92 -37.85
N PHE A 79 -2.64 -8.82 -36.92
CA PHE A 79 -3.30 -10.09 -37.24
C PHE A 79 -4.72 -9.88 -37.78
N LEU A 80 -5.53 -9.05 -37.10
CA LEU A 80 -6.88 -8.73 -37.55
C LEU A 80 -6.93 -8.02 -38.92
N GLN A 81 -5.86 -7.33 -39.32
CA GLN A 81 -5.75 -6.77 -40.67
C GLN A 81 -5.48 -7.85 -41.71
N ASN A 82 -4.55 -8.78 -41.44
CA ASN A 82 -4.26 -9.90 -42.32
C ASN A 82 -5.49 -10.81 -42.51
N ASP A 83 -6.23 -11.09 -41.43
CA ASP A 83 -7.45 -11.90 -41.49
C ASP A 83 -8.51 -11.29 -42.42
N LYS A 84 -8.66 -9.97 -42.43
CA LYS A 84 -9.57 -9.29 -43.37
C LYS A 84 -9.15 -9.49 -44.82
N ASP A 85 -7.85 -9.49 -45.08
CA ASP A 85 -7.31 -9.73 -46.41
C ASP A 85 -7.48 -11.19 -46.85
N GLU A 86 -7.29 -12.15 -45.93
CA GLU A 86 -7.53 -13.58 -46.17
C GLU A 86 -9.02 -13.88 -46.40
N ILE A 87 -9.91 -13.34 -45.57
CA ILE A 87 -11.37 -13.50 -45.70
C ILE A 87 -11.87 -12.91 -47.03
N SER A 88 -11.28 -11.80 -47.49
CA SER A 88 -11.63 -11.19 -48.78
C SER A 88 -11.21 -12.03 -49.99
N GLN A 89 -10.22 -12.92 -49.82
CA GLN A 89 -9.73 -13.85 -50.83
C GLN A 89 -10.52 -15.17 -50.88
N LEU A 90 -11.28 -15.50 -49.83
CA LEU A 90 -12.18 -16.64 -49.77
C LEU A 90 -13.46 -16.38 -50.58
N LYS A 91 -13.40 -16.57 -51.90
CA LYS A 91 -14.58 -16.41 -52.79
C LYS A 91 -15.19 -17.70 -53.34
N GLU A 92 -14.61 -18.88 -53.11
CA GLU A 92 -15.20 -20.13 -53.60
C GLU A 92 -15.09 -21.27 -52.56
N GLU A 93 -16.25 -21.76 -52.11
CA GLU A 93 -16.38 -22.95 -51.27
C GLU A 93 -16.07 -24.22 -52.10
N ASN A 94 -14.83 -24.67 -52.06
CA ASN A 94 -14.48 -25.99 -52.58
C ASN A 94 -14.82 -27.07 -51.56
N ALA A 95 -15.77 -27.96 -51.85
CA ALA A 95 -16.23 -29.05 -50.98
C ALA A 95 -15.12 -30.00 -50.48
N ASP A 96 -13.97 -30.05 -51.18
CA ASP A 96 -12.81 -30.85 -50.77
C ASP A 96 -12.00 -30.20 -49.62
N SER A 97 -12.16 -28.91 -49.35
CA SER A 97 -11.53 -28.22 -48.21
C SER A 97 -12.00 -28.78 -46.86
N PHE A 98 -13.29 -29.09 -46.73
CA PHE A 98 -13.86 -29.66 -45.50
C PHE A 98 -13.36 -31.08 -45.20
N LYS A 99 -13.14 -31.90 -46.24
CA LYS A 99 -12.57 -33.25 -46.06
C LYS A 99 -11.12 -33.18 -45.60
N VAL A 100 -10.36 -32.21 -46.11
CA VAL A 100 -8.98 -31.96 -45.66
C VAL A 100 -8.97 -31.50 -44.20
N PHE A 101 -9.89 -30.58 -43.83
CA PHE A 101 -10.04 -30.14 -42.44
C PHE A 101 -10.40 -31.29 -41.50
N GLU A 102 -11.38 -32.13 -41.85
CA GLU A 102 -11.79 -33.27 -41.02
C GLU A 102 -10.65 -34.28 -40.80
N LYS A 103 -9.81 -34.50 -41.83
CA LYS A 103 -8.62 -35.34 -41.70
C LYS A 103 -7.60 -34.73 -40.72
N LEU A 104 -7.29 -33.45 -40.87
CA LEU A 104 -6.38 -32.73 -39.97
C LEU A 104 -6.91 -32.69 -38.52
N TYR A 105 -8.21 -32.54 -38.34
CA TYR A 105 -8.86 -32.58 -37.03
C TYR A 105 -8.71 -33.96 -36.35
N LYS A 106 -8.92 -35.06 -37.09
CA LYS A 106 -8.73 -36.42 -36.57
C LYS A 106 -7.26 -36.70 -36.21
N GLU A 107 -6.31 -36.21 -37.01
CA GLU A 107 -4.88 -36.35 -36.73
C GLU A 107 -4.45 -35.56 -35.49
N THR A 108 -4.93 -34.31 -35.34
CA THR A 108 -4.59 -33.45 -34.18
C THR A 108 -5.20 -33.96 -32.88
N THR A 109 -6.44 -34.44 -32.89
CA THR A 109 -7.10 -35.02 -31.70
C THR A 109 -6.42 -36.30 -31.21
N ALA A 110 -6.02 -37.19 -32.12
CA ALA A 110 -5.27 -38.40 -31.77
C ALA A 110 -3.89 -38.08 -31.17
N ASN A 111 -3.23 -37.02 -31.65
CA ASN A 111 -1.96 -36.55 -31.09
C ASN A 111 -2.14 -35.88 -29.72
N HIS A 112 -3.21 -35.13 -29.50
CA HIS A 112 -3.52 -34.50 -28.22
C HIS A 112 -3.78 -35.52 -27.10
N GLN A 113 -4.49 -36.61 -27.40
CA GLN A 113 -4.71 -37.70 -26.45
C GLN A 113 -3.38 -38.36 -26.02
N LYS A 114 -2.40 -38.46 -26.92
CA LYS A 114 -1.06 -38.97 -26.58
C LYS A 114 -0.28 -38.02 -25.68
N THR A 115 -0.37 -36.71 -25.87
CA THR A 115 0.34 -35.72 -25.03
C THR A 115 -0.27 -35.57 -23.64
N LEU A 116 -1.59 -35.69 -23.50
CA LEU A 116 -2.28 -35.74 -22.19
C LEU A 116 -1.81 -36.92 -21.33
N LEU A 117 -1.62 -38.09 -21.94
CA LEU A 117 -1.11 -39.29 -21.26
C LEU A 117 0.35 -39.16 -20.79
N LEU A 118 1.13 -38.25 -21.37
CA LEU A 118 2.53 -37.99 -20.99
C LEU A 118 2.65 -37.00 -19.82
N GLY A 119 1.55 -36.43 -19.32
CA GLY A 119 1.56 -35.51 -18.18
C GLY A 119 2.26 -34.17 -18.47
N ILE A 120 2.41 -33.77 -19.73
CA ILE A 120 3.09 -32.53 -20.16
C ILE A 120 2.10 -31.34 -20.17
N SER A 121 1.04 -31.37 -19.35
CA SER A 121 0.18 -30.19 -19.18
C SER A 121 0.84 -29.25 -18.18
N LYS A 122 1.49 -28.19 -18.66
CA LYS A 122 1.66 -26.98 -17.84
C LYS A 122 0.26 -26.44 -17.56
N SER A 123 -0.09 -26.25 -16.29
CA SER A 123 -1.39 -25.72 -15.93
C SER A 123 -1.52 -24.31 -16.48
N GLU A 124 -2.70 -23.96 -17.00
CA GLU A 124 -3.04 -22.59 -17.44
C GLU A 124 -2.85 -21.55 -16.33
N GLU A 125 -2.76 -22.03 -15.07
CA GLU A 125 -2.42 -21.30 -13.85
C GLU A 125 -1.05 -20.60 -13.91
N ASP A 126 -0.04 -21.21 -14.55
CA ASP A 126 1.31 -20.62 -14.68
C ASP A 126 1.29 -19.28 -15.43
N ILE A 127 0.38 -19.13 -16.39
CA ILE A 127 0.22 -17.91 -17.20
C ILE A 127 -0.50 -16.82 -16.38
N TYR A 128 -1.48 -17.21 -15.56
CA TYR A 128 -2.19 -16.30 -14.66
C TYR A 128 -1.27 -15.71 -13.58
N ASP A 129 -0.28 -16.47 -13.14
CA ASP A 129 0.63 -16.05 -12.08
C ASP A 129 1.69 -15.02 -12.55
N MET A 130 1.97 -14.94 -13.86
CA MET A 130 3.01 -14.06 -14.41
C MET A 130 2.80 -12.58 -14.10
N PHE A 131 1.54 -12.11 -14.13
CA PHE A 131 1.16 -10.71 -13.87
C PHE A 131 0.55 -10.49 -12.47
N SER A 132 0.35 -11.57 -11.70
CA SER A 132 -0.18 -11.54 -10.33
C SER A 132 0.88 -11.09 -9.32
N CYS A 133 0.45 -10.51 -8.20
CA CYS A 133 1.35 -10.06 -7.12
C CYS A 133 1.72 -11.18 -6.13
N ASN A 134 1.35 -12.44 -6.34
CA ASN A 134 1.52 -13.48 -5.31
C ASN A 134 2.00 -14.81 -5.90
N VAL A 135 3.19 -14.82 -6.50
CA VAL A 135 3.87 -16.11 -6.71
C VAL A 135 4.30 -16.60 -5.33
N GLU A 136 3.51 -17.48 -4.73
CA GLU A 136 3.95 -18.24 -3.57
C GLU A 136 5.19 -19.03 -4.00
N LYS A 137 6.32 -18.82 -3.32
CA LYS A 137 7.41 -19.78 -3.44
C LYS A 137 6.91 -21.06 -2.81
N ASP A 138 6.42 -21.99 -3.63
CA ASP A 138 6.35 -23.37 -3.21
C ASP A 138 7.75 -23.77 -2.72
N GLU A 139 7.81 -24.23 -1.46
CA GLU A 139 9.01 -24.67 -0.75
C GLU A 139 9.58 -25.98 -1.33
N ALA A 140 9.64 -26.12 -2.65
CA ALA A 140 10.19 -27.28 -3.33
C ALA A 140 11.65 -27.01 -3.71
N ASN A 141 12.55 -27.36 -2.79
CA ASN A 141 14.02 -27.46 -2.91
C ASN A 141 14.82 -26.36 -2.22
N GLU A 142 15.03 -26.49 -0.91
CA GLU A 142 16.39 -26.51 -0.37
C GLU A 142 16.43 -27.19 1.00
N SER A 143 17.06 -28.35 1.01
CA SER A 143 17.30 -29.25 2.13
C SER A 143 18.37 -28.67 3.05
N GLN A 144 17.98 -27.92 4.08
CA GLN A 144 18.78 -27.70 5.30
C GLN A 144 17.89 -27.27 6.49
N PRO A 145 17.91 -27.96 7.64
CA PRO A 145 17.02 -27.66 8.75
C PRO A 145 17.60 -26.56 9.64
N LEU A 146 17.45 -25.30 9.23
CA LEU A 146 17.73 -24.15 10.09
C LEU A 146 16.41 -23.61 10.68
N LYS A 147 16.20 -23.94 11.97
CA LYS A 147 15.28 -23.32 12.94
C LYS A 147 14.09 -22.56 12.34
N LYS A 148 12.93 -23.24 12.27
CA LYS A 148 11.60 -22.66 12.01
C LYS A 148 11.23 -21.58 13.05
N LYS A 149 11.81 -20.38 12.94
CA LYS A 149 11.12 -19.15 13.35
C LYS A 149 10.10 -18.88 12.25
N GLN A 150 8.83 -18.77 12.61
CA GLN A 150 7.73 -18.38 11.73
C GLN A 150 8.13 -17.11 10.95
N ARG A 151 8.68 -17.28 9.75
CA ARG A 151 8.79 -16.19 8.78
C ARG A 151 7.39 -16.01 8.24
N LYS A 152 6.77 -14.87 8.57
CA LYS A 152 5.50 -14.43 7.96
C LYS A 152 5.60 -14.61 6.44
N ASN A 153 4.53 -15.06 5.79
CA ASN A 153 4.44 -15.14 4.33
C ASN A 153 4.57 -13.73 3.74
N ARG A 154 5.81 -13.32 3.45
CA ARG A 154 6.08 -12.03 2.81
C ARG A 154 5.70 -12.16 1.34
N LYS A 155 4.54 -11.60 0.99
CA LYS A 155 4.09 -11.52 -0.39
C LYS A 155 4.92 -10.46 -1.10
N ARG A 156 5.47 -10.82 -2.27
CA ARG A 156 6.21 -9.89 -3.11
C ARG A 156 5.27 -8.83 -3.66
N LEU A 157 5.63 -7.56 -3.62
CA LEU A 157 4.75 -6.53 -4.20
C LEU A 157 4.66 -6.62 -5.74
N LEU A 158 5.78 -7.00 -6.37
CA LEU A 158 5.97 -7.05 -7.82
C LEU A 158 5.52 -8.38 -8.40
N SER A 159 4.94 -8.31 -9.59
CA SER A 159 4.70 -9.47 -10.45
C SER A 159 5.99 -10.18 -10.87
N ALA A 160 5.87 -11.44 -11.29
CA ALA A 160 6.97 -12.17 -11.90
C ALA A 160 7.51 -11.44 -13.14
N TYR A 161 6.62 -10.86 -13.96
CA TYR A 161 6.99 -10.09 -15.15
C TYR A 161 7.91 -8.90 -14.84
N THR A 162 7.67 -8.19 -13.73
CA THR A 162 8.45 -7.01 -13.35
C THR A 162 9.44 -7.27 -12.22
N ALA A 163 9.82 -8.53 -12.02
CA ALA A 163 10.71 -8.95 -10.94
C ALA A 163 12.08 -8.24 -10.91
N ASP A 164 12.53 -7.73 -12.06
CA ASP A 164 13.79 -7.01 -12.23
C ASP A 164 13.73 -5.54 -11.78
N LEU A 165 12.52 -5.00 -11.64
CA LEU A 165 12.25 -3.60 -11.33
C LEU A 165 12.69 -3.29 -9.90
N LYS A 166 13.58 -2.31 -9.77
CA LYS A 166 14.07 -1.81 -8.48
C LYS A 166 14.17 -0.30 -8.51
N LEU A 167 13.64 0.37 -7.49
CA LEU A 167 13.68 1.83 -7.40
C LEU A 167 15.11 2.36 -7.23
N SER A 168 15.99 1.63 -6.56
CA SER A 168 17.40 2.00 -6.39
C SER A 168 18.19 2.06 -7.70
N LYS A 169 17.69 1.44 -8.79
CA LYS A 169 18.27 1.59 -10.13
C LYS A 169 17.75 2.84 -10.85
N ILE A 170 16.58 3.35 -10.45
CA ILE A 170 15.89 4.47 -11.10
C ILE A 170 16.26 5.79 -10.41
N PHE A 171 16.29 5.79 -9.08
CA PHE A 171 16.56 6.96 -8.24
C PHE A 171 17.89 6.82 -7.51
N THR A 172 18.54 7.95 -7.28
CA THR A 172 19.67 7.99 -6.34
C THR A 172 19.15 8.01 -4.91
N GLU A 173 19.99 7.58 -3.96
CA GLU A 173 19.62 7.58 -2.53
C GLU A 173 19.24 8.98 -2.03
N LYS A 174 19.89 10.02 -2.55
CA LYS A 174 19.62 11.42 -2.18
C LYS A 174 18.29 11.93 -2.73
N GLU A 175 17.81 11.41 -3.85
CA GLU A 175 16.49 11.77 -4.40
C GLU A 175 15.34 11.22 -3.55
N SER A 176 15.61 10.20 -2.71
CA SER A 176 14.64 9.55 -1.83
C SER A 176 13.31 9.23 -2.55
N PHE A 177 13.41 8.55 -3.69
CA PHE A 177 12.26 8.12 -4.51
C PHE A 177 11.40 9.29 -5.04
N GLY A 178 12.06 10.38 -5.44
CA GLY A 178 11.40 11.55 -6.04
C GLY A 178 10.89 12.59 -5.04
N LYS A 179 11.22 12.45 -3.75
CA LYS A 179 10.93 13.49 -2.74
C LYS A 179 11.81 14.71 -2.92
N PHE A 180 13.08 14.48 -3.26
CA PHE A 180 14.11 15.49 -3.36
C PHE A 180 14.81 15.43 -4.71
N LEU A 181 15.37 16.57 -5.13
CA LEU A 181 16.27 16.76 -6.26
C LEU A 181 17.73 16.67 -5.77
N ASP A 182 18.55 15.86 -6.42
CA ASP A 182 20.00 15.83 -6.20
C ASP A 182 20.70 16.85 -7.10
N LEU A 183 20.80 18.09 -6.61
CA LEU A 183 21.46 19.19 -7.35
C LEU A 183 22.89 19.45 -6.88
N GLN A 184 23.48 18.56 -6.08
CA GLN A 184 24.79 18.81 -5.46
C GLN A 184 25.93 18.81 -6.50
N GLU A 185 25.85 17.95 -7.50
CA GLU A 185 26.83 17.92 -8.60
C GLU A 185 26.71 19.15 -9.49
N LEU A 186 25.48 19.57 -9.79
CA LEU A 186 25.19 20.77 -10.56
C LEU A 186 25.61 22.04 -9.83
N TYR A 187 25.48 22.09 -8.51
CA TYR A 187 26.03 23.17 -7.69
C TYR A 187 27.55 23.28 -7.81
N ARG A 188 28.28 22.16 -7.78
CA ARG A 188 29.74 22.15 -7.98
C ARG A 188 30.11 22.62 -9.38
N ALA A 189 29.38 22.18 -10.40
CA ALA A 189 29.56 22.65 -11.77
C ALA A 189 29.31 24.16 -11.87
N TRP A 190 28.25 24.66 -11.23
CA TRP A 190 27.93 26.09 -11.19
C TRP A 190 29.02 26.95 -10.52
N LEU A 191 29.63 26.45 -9.44
CA LEU A 191 30.77 27.11 -8.80
C LEU A 191 31.99 27.20 -9.72
N SER A 192 32.17 26.22 -10.60
CA SER A 192 33.31 26.17 -11.53
C SER A 192 33.16 27.04 -12.77
N LEU A 193 31.98 27.66 -12.98
CA LEU A 193 31.71 28.45 -14.17
C LEU A 193 32.59 29.72 -14.25
N PRO A 194 33.01 30.13 -15.46
CA PRO A 194 33.83 31.31 -15.65
C PRO A 194 33.04 32.59 -15.32
N ARG A 195 33.65 33.43 -14.49
CA ARG A 195 33.08 34.69 -13.99
C ARG A 195 34.01 35.86 -14.25
N THR A 196 33.44 37.04 -14.42
CA THR A 196 34.19 38.30 -14.52
C THR A 196 34.93 38.61 -13.23
N ILE A 197 34.29 38.32 -12.10
CA ILE A 197 34.83 38.42 -10.76
C ILE A 197 34.70 37.05 -10.11
N SER A 198 35.83 36.43 -9.76
CA SER A 198 35.85 35.18 -9.00
C SER A 198 35.24 35.38 -7.61
N PHE A 199 34.63 34.33 -7.05
CA PHE A 199 34.15 34.40 -5.67
C PHE A 199 35.31 34.64 -4.70
N ASP A 200 35.10 35.55 -3.74
CA ASP A 200 36.02 35.71 -2.61
C ASP A 200 36.12 34.39 -1.84
N SER A 201 37.33 34.00 -1.43
CA SER A 201 37.56 32.76 -0.67
C SER A 201 36.72 32.67 0.62
N ASN A 202 36.34 33.81 1.20
CA ASN A 202 35.54 33.90 2.42
C ASN A 202 34.02 34.04 2.18
N LYS A 203 33.57 34.21 0.93
CA LYS A 203 32.16 34.47 0.59
C LYS A 203 31.65 33.58 -0.57
N VAL A 204 32.12 32.34 -0.63
CA VAL A 204 31.60 31.38 -1.61
C VAL A 204 30.11 31.11 -1.31
N PRO A 205 29.21 31.25 -2.30
CA PRO A 205 27.78 30.99 -2.09
C PRO A 205 27.56 29.56 -1.63
N THR A 206 26.80 29.37 -0.55
CA THR A 206 26.46 28.04 -0.04
C THR A 206 25.43 27.36 -0.96
N TYR A 207 25.29 26.04 -0.86
CA TYR A 207 24.27 25.27 -1.59
C TYR A 207 22.85 25.83 -1.46
N LEU A 208 22.46 26.33 -0.28
CA LEU A 208 21.15 26.97 -0.09
C LEU A 208 20.99 28.24 -0.96
N ASN A 209 22.02 29.09 -0.98
CA ASN A 209 22.02 30.28 -1.84
C ASN A 209 21.89 29.89 -3.32
N TYR A 210 22.55 28.80 -3.73
CA TYR A 210 22.40 28.26 -5.07
C TYR A 210 20.95 27.86 -5.37
N LEU A 211 20.29 27.09 -4.48
CA LEU A 211 18.89 26.70 -4.63
C LEU A 211 17.91 27.88 -4.67
N ASP A 212 18.26 29.01 -4.03
CA ASP A 212 17.47 30.24 -4.12
C ASP A 212 17.70 30.99 -5.44
N SER A 213 18.93 30.97 -5.95
CA SER A 213 19.31 31.70 -7.17
C SER A 213 19.05 30.94 -8.48
N ILE A 214 18.78 29.63 -8.43
CA ILE A 214 18.66 28.75 -9.61
C ILE A 214 17.51 29.15 -10.55
N THR A 215 16.53 29.93 -10.09
CA THR A 215 15.39 30.41 -10.89
C THR A 215 15.52 31.85 -11.38
N GLN A 216 16.50 32.61 -10.87
CA GLN A 216 16.63 34.04 -11.14
C GLN A 216 17.40 34.30 -12.44
N PHE A 217 18.45 33.53 -12.72
CA PHE A 217 19.31 33.67 -13.91
C PHE A 217 19.91 35.08 -14.15
N ASP A 218 19.74 36.07 -13.27
CA ASP A 218 20.15 37.47 -13.50
C ASP A 218 21.58 37.82 -13.06
N ASP A 219 22.48 36.82 -12.96
CA ASP A 219 23.85 37.04 -12.50
C ASP A 219 24.72 37.71 -13.58
N GLU A 220 24.92 39.03 -13.45
CA GLU A 220 25.73 39.84 -14.38
C GLU A 220 27.23 39.47 -14.36
N ASN A 221 27.72 38.86 -13.29
CA ASN A 221 29.13 38.45 -13.18
C ASN A 221 29.41 37.13 -13.88
N LEU A 222 28.37 36.38 -14.24
CA LEU A 222 28.52 35.10 -14.93
C LEU A 222 28.72 35.34 -16.42
N ASN A 223 29.80 34.77 -16.99
CA ASN A 223 29.99 34.84 -18.43
C ASN A 223 29.09 33.83 -19.14
N LYS A 224 27.84 34.24 -19.40
CA LYS A 224 26.82 33.40 -20.03
C LYS A 224 27.18 32.95 -21.44
N LYS A 225 28.01 33.71 -22.17
CA LYS A 225 28.35 33.41 -23.57
C LYS A 225 29.33 32.23 -23.74
N THR A 226 29.86 31.69 -22.64
CA THR A 226 30.83 30.59 -22.67
C THR A 226 30.15 29.24 -22.89
N GLY A 227 30.80 28.33 -23.63
CA GLY A 227 30.33 26.97 -23.84
C GLY A 227 30.10 26.18 -22.54
N ASP A 228 30.90 26.45 -21.49
CA ASP A 228 30.76 25.83 -20.16
C ASP A 228 29.40 26.11 -19.51
N TYR A 229 28.87 27.33 -19.71
CA TYR A 229 27.55 27.67 -19.18
C TYR A 229 26.44 26.92 -19.91
N ILE A 230 26.55 26.80 -21.23
CA ILE A 230 25.61 26.01 -22.05
C ILE A 230 25.69 24.53 -21.65
N TYR A 231 26.89 24.00 -21.40
CA TYR A 231 27.08 22.64 -20.91
C TYR A 231 26.38 22.43 -19.55
N TYR A 232 26.58 23.35 -18.61
CA TYR A 232 25.89 23.33 -17.31
C TYR A 232 24.36 23.39 -17.47
N LEU A 233 23.83 24.30 -18.29
CA LEU A 233 22.39 24.43 -18.53
C LEU A 233 21.81 23.17 -19.16
N ASN A 234 22.50 22.57 -20.13
CA ASN A 234 22.08 21.31 -20.73
C ASN A 234 22.11 20.15 -19.73
N GLY A 235 23.12 20.09 -18.85
CA GLY A 235 23.18 19.13 -17.75
C GLY A 235 22.02 19.28 -16.77
N LEU A 236 21.74 20.51 -16.34
CA LEU A 236 20.61 20.83 -15.46
C LEU A 236 19.26 20.49 -16.12
N LEU A 237 19.08 20.88 -17.38
CA LEU A 237 17.87 20.59 -18.14
C LEU A 237 17.65 19.08 -18.31
N SER A 238 18.70 18.35 -18.69
CA SER A 238 18.64 16.89 -18.86
C SER A 238 18.28 16.20 -17.55
N TYR A 239 18.89 16.61 -16.44
CA TYR A 239 18.56 16.12 -15.11
C TYR A 239 17.09 16.35 -14.76
N LEU A 240 16.61 17.60 -14.88
CA LEU A 240 15.23 17.95 -14.54
C LEU A 240 14.20 17.24 -15.43
N LYS A 241 14.44 17.12 -16.73
CA LYS A 241 13.58 16.37 -17.66
C LYS A 241 13.50 14.90 -17.25
N ASN A 242 14.65 14.26 -17.01
CA ASN A 242 14.69 12.85 -16.60
C ASN A 242 14.01 12.64 -15.24
N PHE A 243 14.23 13.54 -14.29
CA PHE A 243 13.62 13.48 -12.96
C PHE A 243 12.10 13.62 -13.03
N TRP A 244 11.59 14.54 -13.85
CA TRP A 244 10.15 14.69 -14.08
C TRP A 244 9.51 13.43 -14.67
N ILE A 245 10.17 12.79 -15.64
CA ILE A 245 9.72 11.53 -16.24
C ILE A 245 9.68 10.41 -15.20
N LYS A 246 10.70 10.34 -14.33
CA LYS A 246 10.79 9.33 -13.27
C LYS A 246 9.69 9.47 -12.21
N ILE A 247 9.33 10.69 -11.80
CA ILE A 247 8.34 10.89 -10.73
C ILE A 247 6.92 10.52 -11.19
N GLN A 248 6.61 10.71 -12.47
CA GLN A 248 5.26 10.53 -12.98
C GLN A 248 5.20 9.56 -14.17
N PRO A 249 5.42 8.26 -13.97
CA PRO A 249 5.46 7.30 -15.08
C PRO A 249 4.10 7.10 -15.77
N LEU A 250 2.97 7.46 -15.13
CA LEU A 250 1.61 7.26 -15.66
C LEU A 250 1.00 8.50 -16.35
N SER A 251 1.54 9.71 -16.14
CA SER A 251 0.90 10.96 -16.59
C SER A 251 1.34 11.44 -17.98
N ILE A 252 2.11 10.63 -18.71
CA ILE A 252 2.74 10.98 -20.00
C ILE A 252 3.50 12.32 -19.86
N PRO A 253 4.53 12.35 -19.01
CA PRO A 253 5.22 13.57 -18.59
C PRO A 253 5.84 14.34 -19.77
N GLU A 254 6.14 13.67 -20.88
CA GLU A 254 6.67 14.25 -22.11
C GLU A 254 5.76 15.33 -22.69
N ARG A 255 4.43 15.19 -22.54
CA ARG A 255 3.46 16.19 -23.03
C ARG A 255 3.68 17.55 -22.39
N SER A 256 3.92 17.59 -21.08
CA SER A 256 4.20 18.84 -20.37
C SER A 256 5.48 19.51 -20.85
N ILE A 257 6.52 18.72 -21.14
CA ILE A 257 7.79 19.22 -21.67
C ILE A 257 7.56 19.81 -23.07
N THR A 258 6.85 19.08 -23.95
CA THR A 258 6.54 19.57 -25.30
C THR A 258 5.67 20.82 -25.27
N ALA A 259 4.76 20.93 -24.30
CA ALA A 259 3.92 22.11 -24.13
C ALA A 259 4.75 23.34 -23.71
N ILE A 260 5.73 23.18 -22.81
CA ILE A 260 6.65 24.26 -22.43
C ILE A 260 7.47 24.70 -23.65
N GLU A 261 7.98 23.75 -24.43
CA GLU A 261 8.75 24.04 -25.64
C GLU A 261 7.90 24.74 -26.72
N SER A 262 6.65 24.33 -26.91
CA SER A 262 5.73 25.01 -27.83
C SER A 262 5.35 26.42 -27.35
N ASN A 263 5.14 26.59 -26.04
CA ASN A 263 4.84 27.91 -25.46
C ASN A 263 6.01 28.87 -25.69
N PHE A 264 7.25 28.40 -25.52
CA PHE A 264 8.43 29.19 -25.85
C PHE A 264 8.44 29.62 -27.31
N GLU A 265 8.19 28.69 -28.24
CA GLU A 265 8.23 29.01 -29.67
C GLU A 265 7.12 30.01 -30.05
N SER A 266 5.95 29.94 -29.40
CA SER A 266 4.86 30.90 -29.60
C SER A 266 5.17 32.31 -29.07
N GLU A 267 5.94 32.43 -27.99
CA GLU A 267 6.31 33.71 -27.37
C GLU A 267 7.69 34.21 -27.78
N LYS A 268 8.38 33.45 -28.62
CA LYS A 268 9.76 33.71 -29.06
C LYS A 268 9.96 35.13 -29.55
N GLU A 269 9.07 35.60 -30.43
CA GLU A 269 9.15 36.91 -31.05
C GLU A 269 9.02 38.06 -30.04
N LYS A 270 8.14 37.88 -29.04
CA LYS A 270 7.94 38.84 -27.94
C LYS A 270 9.13 38.89 -26.99
N ARG A 271 9.83 37.76 -26.79
CA ARG A 271 10.98 37.66 -25.88
C ARG A 271 12.28 38.14 -26.52
N ILE A 272 12.36 38.11 -27.85
CA ILE A 272 13.48 38.68 -28.61
C ILE A 272 13.40 40.22 -28.60
N GLY A 273 12.20 40.77 -28.63
CA GLY A 273 11.94 42.20 -28.60
C GLY A 273 11.90 42.76 -27.18
N SER A 274 12.66 43.81 -26.91
CA SER A 274 12.54 44.60 -25.67
C SER A 274 12.13 46.03 -26.03
N THR A 275 11.02 46.50 -25.46
CA THR A 275 10.54 47.87 -25.67
C THR A 275 11.28 48.82 -24.75
N ALA A 276 12.02 49.76 -25.33
CA ALA A 276 12.64 50.86 -24.60
C ALA A 276 11.59 51.90 -24.16
N THR A 277 11.95 52.74 -23.18
CA THR A 277 11.13 53.86 -22.69
C THR A 277 10.69 54.80 -23.80
N ASP A 278 11.48 54.89 -24.87
CA ASP A 278 11.28 55.82 -25.98
C ASP A 278 10.35 55.24 -27.08
N GLY A 279 9.73 54.08 -26.83
CA GLY A 279 8.84 53.40 -27.78
C GLY A 279 9.56 52.64 -28.91
N SER A 280 10.90 52.65 -28.92
CA SER A 280 11.70 51.83 -29.84
C SER A 280 11.82 50.39 -29.36
N ILE A 281 11.88 49.44 -30.28
CA ILE A 281 11.95 48.00 -30.00
C ILE A 281 13.35 47.49 -30.33
N TYR A 282 14.02 46.89 -29.36
CA TYR A 282 15.36 46.33 -29.50
C TYR A 282 15.30 44.82 -29.73
N CYS A 283 15.96 44.35 -30.80
CA CYS A 283 16.12 42.93 -31.10
C CYS A 283 17.36 42.38 -30.40
N SER A 284 17.19 41.49 -29.42
CA SER A 284 18.28 40.88 -28.66
C SER A 284 19.18 39.94 -29.47
N ILE A 285 18.69 39.45 -30.63
CA ILE A 285 19.42 38.56 -31.55
C ILE A 285 20.30 39.33 -32.55
N CYS A 286 19.78 40.45 -33.07
CA CYS A 286 20.44 41.24 -34.12
C CYS A 286 21.13 42.50 -33.58
N GLU A 287 20.96 42.79 -32.29
CA GLU A 287 21.50 43.95 -31.57
C GLU A 287 21.15 45.28 -32.25
N LYS A 288 19.89 45.41 -32.71
CA LYS A 288 19.38 46.58 -33.44
C LYS A 288 18.06 47.07 -32.86
N SER A 289 17.90 48.38 -32.79
CA SER A 289 16.66 49.04 -32.43
C SER A 289 15.82 49.38 -33.69
N PHE A 290 14.50 49.31 -33.54
CA PHE A 290 13.51 49.57 -34.56
C PHE A 290 12.48 50.58 -34.03
N ALA A 291 12.11 51.57 -34.84
CA ALA A 291 11.22 52.65 -34.40
C ALA A 291 9.73 52.28 -34.37
N LYS A 292 9.30 51.22 -35.07
CA LYS A 292 7.89 50.79 -35.17
C LYS A 292 7.78 49.26 -35.07
N GLN A 293 6.71 48.76 -34.43
CA GLN A 293 6.43 47.31 -34.30
C GLN A 293 6.34 46.61 -35.66
N THR A 294 5.69 47.22 -36.65
CA THR A 294 5.56 46.65 -38.00
C THR A 294 6.91 46.43 -38.71
N VAL A 295 7.90 47.29 -38.44
CA VAL A 295 9.26 47.16 -38.98
C VAL A 295 10.04 46.07 -38.24
N PHE A 296 9.77 45.90 -36.94
CA PHE A 296 10.34 44.80 -36.16
C PHE A 296 9.77 43.44 -36.59
N ASP A 297 8.45 43.32 -36.77
CA ASP A 297 7.80 42.06 -37.18
C ASP A 297 8.27 41.60 -38.57
N SER A 298 8.44 42.55 -39.50
CA SER A 298 9.01 42.27 -40.83
C SER A 298 10.52 41.93 -40.77
N HIS A 299 11.26 42.43 -39.78
CA HIS A 299 12.66 42.05 -39.57
C HIS A 299 12.81 40.59 -39.13
N LEU A 300 11.91 40.07 -38.29
CA LEU A 300 11.94 38.69 -37.77
C LEU A 300 11.89 37.65 -38.89
N THR A 301 11.10 37.90 -39.94
CA THR A 301 10.98 37.00 -41.10
C THR A 301 12.15 37.10 -42.08
N GLY A 302 13.00 38.12 -41.96
CA GLY A 302 14.11 38.41 -42.86
C GLY A 302 15.27 37.41 -42.81
N LYS A 303 15.94 37.18 -43.95
CA LYS A 303 17.06 36.22 -44.08
C LYS A 303 18.21 36.45 -43.09
N LYS A 304 18.52 37.72 -42.77
CA LYS A 304 19.57 38.08 -41.82
C LYS A 304 19.20 37.68 -40.39
N HIS A 305 17.95 37.91 -39.99
CA HIS A 305 17.45 37.49 -38.68
C HIS A 305 17.45 35.97 -38.56
N LYS A 306 16.92 35.25 -39.55
CA LYS A 306 16.92 33.77 -39.55
C LYS A 306 18.32 33.17 -39.44
N LYS A 307 19.31 33.69 -40.18
CA LYS A 307 20.71 33.23 -40.07
C LYS A 307 21.32 33.54 -38.72
N ASN A 308 21.09 34.74 -38.17
CA ASN A 308 21.61 35.09 -36.85
C ASN A 308 20.93 34.26 -35.77
N ALA A 309 19.61 34.09 -35.81
CA ALA A 309 18.84 33.30 -34.85
C ALA A 309 19.27 31.82 -34.80
N GLN A 310 19.71 31.23 -35.92
CA GLN A 310 20.22 29.86 -35.98
C GLN A 310 21.58 29.67 -35.31
N ASN A 311 22.43 30.71 -35.29
CA ASN A 311 23.81 30.63 -34.78
C ASN A 311 24.03 31.44 -33.50
N ASN A 312 22.96 31.98 -32.90
CA ASN A 312 23.08 32.87 -31.75
C ASN A 312 23.02 32.09 -30.43
N THR A 313 24.17 31.94 -29.79
CA THR A 313 24.31 31.32 -28.46
C THR A 313 23.44 32.00 -27.40
N LYS A 314 23.22 33.32 -27.48
CA LYS A 314 22.35 34.06 -26.56
C LYS A 314 20.89 33.61 -26.67
N PHE A 315 20.44 33.28 -27.87
CA PHE A 315 19.08 32.77 -28.08
C PHE A 315 18.92 31.35 -27.55
N GLU A 316 19.91 30.50 -27.77
CA GLU A 316 19.96 29.15 -27.20
C GLU A 316 19.92 29.18 -25.67
N ILE A 317 20.76 30.01 -25.05
CA ILE A 317 20.77 30.21 -23.59
C ILE A 317 19.40 30.68 -23.09
N MET A 318 18.79 31.67 -23.74
CA MET A 318 17.47 32.17 -23.36
C MET A 318 16.39 31.07 -23.41
N LYS A 319 16.46 30.19 -24.43
CA LYS A 319 15.57 29.03 -24.54
C LYS A 319 15.79 28.06 -23.36
N LEU A 320 17.03 27.71 -23.08
CA LEU A 320 17.38 26.79 -21.99
C LEU A 320 16.97 27.33 -20.63
N GLU A 321 17.31 28.58 -20.31
CA GLU A 321 16.94 29.25 -19.05
C GLU A 321 15.42 29.27 -18.87
N TYR A 322 14.65 29.55 -19.92
CA TYR A 322 13.20 29.52 -19.85
C TYR A 322 12.65 28.13 -19.53
N ILE A 323 13.07 27.10 -20.29
CA ILE A 323 12.55 25.75 -20.09
C ILE A 323 12.90 25.26 -18.67
N ILE A 324 14.11 25.54 -18.19
CA ILE A 324 14.54 25.20 -16.83
C ILE A 324 13.65 25.91 -15.80
N LYS A 325 13.38 27.21 -15.98
CA LYS A 325 12.52 27.98 -15.08
C LYS A 325 11.10 27.39 -14.99
N GLU A 326 10.49 27.07 -16.13
CA GLU A 326 9.15 26.47 -16.16
C GLU A 326 9.14 25.04 -15.58
N LEU A 327 10.16 24.23 -15.86
CA LEU A 327 10.29 22.89 -15.25
C LEU A 327 10.47 22.96 -13.73
N LEU A 328 11.26 23.91 -13.23
CA LEU A 328 11.42 24.15 -11.79
C LEU A 328 10.12 24.64 -11.14
N ASN A 329 9.27 25.38 -11.88
CA ASN A 329 7.96 25.78 -11.41
C ASN A 329 7.02 24.55 -11.25
N LEU A 330 7.04 23.62 -12.22
CA LEU A 330 6.34 22.33 -12.10
C LEU A 330 6.86 21.48 -10.93
N LEU A 331 8.17 21.55 -10.67
CA LEU A 331 8.86 20.86 -9.58
C LEU A 331 8.99 21.69 -8.29
N SER A 332 8.19 22.75 -8.14
CA SER A 332 8.27 23.69 -7.01
C SER A 332 8.17 22.99 -5.67
N LYS A 333 7.26 22.03 -5.55
CA LYS A 333 7.11 21.21 -4.33
C LYS A 333 8.38 20.43 -3.98
N GLN A 334 9.01 19.78 -4.96
CA GLN A 334 10.25 19.03 -4.77
C GLN A 334 11.42 19.96 -4.44
N LEU A 335 11.45 21.16 -5.05
CA LEU A 335 12.46 22.18 -4.78
C LEU A 335 12.32 22.77 -3.37
N GLU A 336 11.10 23.01 -2.87
CA GLU A 336 10.88 23.42 -1.49
C GLU A 336 11.28 22.33 -0.51
N ASN A 337 10.94 21.08 -0.80
CA ASN A 337 11.35 19.93 0.00
C ASN A 337 12.88 19.83 0.08
N THR A 338 13.61 20.05 -1.02
CA THR A 338 15.09 19.99 -1.01
C THR A 338 15.70 21.12 -0.21
N LYS A 339 15.13 22.33 -0.29
CA LYS A 339 15.57 23.47 0.53
C LYS A 339 15.40 23.18 2.02
N ASN A 340 14.22 22.69 2.41
CA ASN A 340 13.92 22.34 3.80
C ASN A 340 14.83 21.20 4.30
N GLU A 341 15.06 20.19 3.45
CA GLU A 341 15.98 19.09 3.75
C GLU A 341 17.42 19.57 3.93
N ALA A 342 17.91 20.43 3.03
CA ALA A 342 19.25 20.99 3.11
C ALA A 342 19.43 21.87 4.36
N GLN A 343 18.40 22.62 4.76
CA GLN A 343 18.39 23.36 6.01
C GLN A 343 18.42 22.42 7.23
N ARG A 344 17.57 21.39 7.28
CA ARG A 344 17.57 20.38 8.36
C ARG A 344 18.93 19.70 8.47
N PHE A 345 19.47 19.25 7.34
CA PHE A 345 20.75 18.54 7.28
C PHE A 345 21.90 19.45 7.74
N LYS A 346 21.84 20.75 7.49
CA LYS A 346 22.84 21.71 8.00
C LYS A 346 22.84 21.78 9.53
N LEU A 347 21.68 21.69 10.17
CA LEU A 347 21.51 21.77 11.62
C LEU A 347 21.91 20.47 12.35
N LEU A 348 22.02 19.36 11.64
CA LEU A 348 22.28 18.04 12.19
C LEU A 348 23.76 17.85 12.59
N THR A 349 23.99 17.15 13.71
CA THR A 349 25.34 16.78 14.17
C THR A 349 25.96 15.69 13.29
N THR A 350 27.28 15.55 13.32
CA THR A 350 28.00 14.53 12.52
C THR A 350 27.52 13.11 12.80
N ARG A 351 27.19 12.79 14.06
CA ARG A 351 26.70 11.47 14.46
C ARG A 351 25.31 11.19 13.89
N GLU A 352 24.40 12.16 13.99
CA GLU A 352 23.04 12.04 13.47
C GLU A 352 23.05 11.89 11.94
N LYS A 353 23.91 12.64 11.23
CA LYS A 353 24.10 12.50 9.78
C LYS A 353 24.49 11.09 9.38
N GLN A 354 25.43 10.49 10.11
CA GLN A 354 25.87 9.12 9.85
C GLN A 354 24.75 8.09 10.10
N LEU A 355 23.88 8.34 11.09
CA LEU A 355 22.74 7.47 11.36
C LEU A 355 21.66 7.58 10.27
N GLU A 356 21.33 8.80 9.80
CA GLU A 356 20.37 8.97 8.70
C GLU A 356 20.84 8.29 7.42
N LEU A 357 22.13 8.41 7.05
CA LEU A 357 22.69 7.72 5.89
C LEU A 357 22.57 6.20 5.99
N LYS A 358 22.82 5.61 7.17
CA LYS A 358 22.63 4.17 7.41
C LYS A 358 21.17 3.75 7.34
N ASN A 359 20.26 4.60 7.80
CA ASN A 359 18.83 4.30 7.72
C ASN A 359 18.36 4.30 6.26
N ILE A 360 18.83 5.25 5.45
CA ILE A 360 18.52 5.32 4.01
C ILE A 360 19.02 4.06 3.30
N SER A 361 20.26 3.62 3.56
CA SER A 361 20.79 2.39 2.95
C SER A 361 20.00 1.15 3.36
N ASN A 362 19.58 1.05 4.62
CA ASN A 362 18.78 -0.09 5.10
C ASN A 362 17.37 -0.10 4.49
N ILE A 363 16.76 1.06 4.25
CA ILE A 363 15.44 1.16 3.62
C ILE A 363 15.47 0.60 2.19
N SER A 364 16.53 0.86 1.43
CA SER A 364 16.72 0.32 0.08
C SER A 364 16.71 -1.22 0.02
N ASP A 365 17.10 -1.90 1.11
CA ASP A 365 17.25 -3.37 1.13
C ASP A 365 15.95 -4.12 1.47
N TYR A 366 14.99 -3.47 2.15
CA TYR A 366 13.74 -4.10 2.63
C TYR A 366 12.47 -3.63 1.91
N GLU A 367 12.61 -2.88 0.81
CA GLU A 367 11.53 -2.08 0.22
C GLU A 367 10.43 -2.86 -0.53
N TYR A 368 10.57 -4.19 -0.71
CA TYR A 368 9.71 -4.98 -1.60
C TYR A 368 8.75 -5.96 -0.88
N ASP A 369 8.81 -6.01 0.45
CA ASP A 369 7.99 -6.90 1.28
C ASP A 369 6.90 -6.10 2.03
N TYR A 370 5.64 -6.53 1.97
CA TYR A 370 4.55 -5.93 2.76
C TYR A 370 3.85 -6.98 3.65
N ASP A 371 3.54 -6.60 4.90
CA ASP A 371 2.81 -7.42 5.87
C ASP A 371 1.29 -7.17 5.75
N ASP A 372 0.50 -8.21 5.49
CA ASP A 372 -0.95 -8.18 5.15
C ASP A 372 -1.89 -7.88 6.34
N GLN A 373 -1.50 -7.01 7.29
CA GLN A 373 -2.34 -6.69 8.47
C GLN A 373 -3.41 -5.60 8.25
N ASP A 374 -3.55 -5.04 7.04
CA ASP A 374 -4.49 -3.94 6.76
C ASP A 374 -5.85 -4.41 6.18
N GLY A 375 -6.14 -5.72 6.18
CA GLY A 375 -7.35 -6.30 5.59
C GLY A 375 -8.53 -6.50 6.54
N THR A 376 -8.53 -5.89 7.73
CA THR A 376 -9.66 -5.97 8.67
C THR A 376 -10.58 -4.76 8.56
N ASP A 377 -11.78 -5.04 8.03
CA ASP A 377 -13.05 -4.30 8.11
C ASP A 377 -13.08 -3.09 9.08
N PRO A 378 -13.23 -1.84 8.60
CA PRO A 378 -13.29 -0.66 9.44
C PRO A 378 -14.73 -0.37 9.86
N THR A 379 -15.33 -1.28 10.63
CA THR A 379 -16.47 -0.91 11.48
C THR A 379 -16.05 -0.99 12.93
N GLU A 380 -16.23 0.13 13.63
CA GLU A 380 -15.88 0.39 15.04
C GLU A 380 -14.43 0.79 15.32
N SER A 381 -14.15 2.09 15.24
CA SER A 381 -13.74 2.89 16.42
C SER A 381 -13.38 4.33 16.01
N LYS A 382 -14.38 5.22 16.00
CA LYS A 382 -14.12 6.63 16.29
C LYS A 382 -13.89 6.72 17.79
N ASN A 383 -12.68 7.07 18.20
CA ASN A 383 -12.45 8.11 19.21
C ASN A 383 -10.97 8.50 19.16
N GLN A 384 -10.75 9.78 18.87
CA GLN A 384 -9.49 10.46 19.07
C GLN A 384 -9.17 10.41 20.58
N ASP A 385 -7.96 9.98 20.94
CA ASP A 385 -7.17 10.81 21.83
C ASP A 385 -5.67 10.60 21.62
N SER A 386 -4.98 11.73 21.66
CA SER A 386 -3.57 11.92 21.46
C SER A 386 -2.80 11.63 22.75
N ASN A 387 -2.05 10.52 22.79
CA ASN A 387 -0.82 10.40 23.57
C ASN A 387 0.01 9.22 23.03
N SER A 388 1.32 9.41 22.99
CA SER A 388 2.32 8.48 22.49
C SER A 388 2.47 7.27 23.43
N ASP A 389 1.61 6.27 23.27
CA ASP A 389 1.87 4.94 23.81
C ASP A 389 2.23 4.02 22.66
N GLU A 390 3.51 3.61 22.66
CA GLU A 390 4.02 2.51 21.84
C GLU A 390 2.99 1.38 21.85
N THR A 391 2.57 0.90 20.68
CA THR A 391 1.74 -0.29 20.58
C THR A 391 2.54 -1.48 21.11
N ILE A 392 2.44 -1.73 22.42
CA ILE A 392 3.26 -2.71 23.12
C ILE A 392 3.03 -4.08 22.48
N TYR A 393 4.09 -4.59 21.84
CA TYR A 393 4.08 -5.82 21.05
C TYR A 393 3.66 -7.03 21.93
N ASN A 394 2.41 -7.47 21.77
CA ASN A 394 1.80 -8.59 22.50
C ASN A 394 1.40 -9.75 21.56
N PRO A 395 2.37 -10.47 20.97
CA PRO A 395 2.11 -11.50 19.97
C PRO A 395 1.37 -12.72 20.51
N LEU A 396 1.42 -12.95 21.83
CA LEU A 396 0.76 -14.07 22.52
C LEU A 396 -0.62 -13.70 23.08
N LYS A 397 -1.11 -12.47 22.83
CA LYS A 397 -2.39 -11.94 23.37
C LYS A 397 -2.53 -12.20 24.88
N LEU A 398 -1.42 -12.08 25.61
CA LEU A 398 -1.41 -12.27 27.06
C LEU A 398 -2.15 -11.10 27.72
N PRO A 399 -2.92 -11.33 28.80
CA PRO A 399 -3.57 -10.25 29.51
C PRO A 399 -2.55 -9.19 29.94
N LEU A 400 -2.91 -7.92 29.81
CA LEU A 400 -2.08 -6.80 30.21
C LEU A 400 -2.11 -6.68 31.73
N GLY A 401 -0.93 -6.49 32.33
CA GLY A 401 -0.83 -6.21 33.75
C GLY A 401 -1.29 -4.79 34.10
N PRO A 402 -1.37 -4.45 35.39
CA PRO A 402 -1.63 -3.08 35.86
C PRO A 402 -0.64 -2.04 35.31
N ASP A 403 0.57 -2.48 34.94
CA ASP A 403 1.63 -1.66 34.32
C ASP A 403 1.43 -1.43 32.80
N GLY A 404 0.33 -1.90 32.21
CA GLY A 404 0.06 -1.77 30.76
C GLY A 404 0.92 -2.67 29.85
N LYS A 405 1.83 -3.48 30.41
CA LYS A 405 2.68 -4.44 29.67
C LYS A 405 2.09 -5.87 29.71
N PRO A 406 2.31 -6.69 28.67
CA PRO A 406 1.92 -8.11 28.68
C PRO A 406 2.58 -8.86 29.84
N ILE A 407 1.79 -9.64 30.58
CA ILE A 407 2.30 -10.46 31.68
C ILE A 407 3.32 -11.47 31.13
N PRO A 408 4.48 -11.69 31.79
CA PRO A 408 5.45 -12.69 31.35
C PRO A 408 4.84 -14.10 31.22
N PHE A 409 5.17 -14.80 30.13
CA PHE A 409 4.59 -16.11 29.78
C PHE A 409 4.77 -17.18 30.87
N TRP A 410 5.93 -17.20 31.54
CA TRP A 410 6.18 -18.13 32.65
C TRP A 410 5.26 -17.85 33.85
N LEU A 411 4.98 -16.58 34.13
CA LEU A 411 4.08 -16.18 35.21
C LEU A 411 2.64 -16.52 34.89
N TRP A 412 2.24 -16.35 33.62
CA TRP A 412 0.95 -16.78 33.10
C TRP A 412 0.72 -18.29 33.27
N LYS A 413 1.74 -19.11 32.97
CA LYS A 413 1.72 -20.56 33.23
C LYS A 413 1.77 -20.92 34.71
N LEU A 414 2.63 -20.26 35.50
CA LEU A 414 2.78 -20.52 36.94
C LEU A 414 1.49 -20.23 37.72
N LYS A 415 0.80 -19.15 37.37
CA LYS A 415 -0.48 -18.77 37.97
C LYS A 415 -1.67 -19.57 37.41
N GLY A 416 -1.42 -20.42 36.41
CA GLY A 416 -2.44 -21.28 35.81
C GLY A 416 -3.50 -20.50 35.03
N LEU A 417 -3.17 -19.35 34.44
CA LEU A 417 -4.10 -18.59 33.59
C LEU A 417 -4.25 -19.21 32.18
N ASP A 418 -3.40 -20.18 31.84
CA ASP A 418 -3.40 -20.95 30.58
C ASP A 418 -4.52 -22.01 30.54
N SER A 419 -4.95 -22.50 31.71
CA SER A 419 -6.02 -23.50 31.78
C SER A 419 -7.41 -22.84 31.66
N GLU A 420 -8.19 -23.27 30.67
CA GLU A 420 -9.59 -22.88 30.49
C GLU A 420 -10.51 -23.86 31.23
N PHE A 421 -11.43 -23.33 32.04
CA PHE A 421 -12.45 -24.08 32.77
C PHE A 421 -13.84 -23.64 32.33
N ASN A 422 -14.75 -24.59 32.16
CA ASN A 422 -16.12 -24.29 31.70
C ASN A 422 -17.12 -24.52 32.83
N CYS A 423 -18.12 -23.65 32.95
CA CYS A 423 -19.23 -23.83 33.88
C CYS A 423 -20.56 -23.96 33.11
N GLU A 424 -21.19 -25.14 33.18
CA GLU A 424 -22.44 -25.44 32.47
C GLU A 424 -23.62 -24.69 33.09
N VAL A 425 -23.64 -24.55 34.43
CA VAL A 425 -24.66 -23.79 35.19
C VAL A 425 -24.74 -22.34 34.73
N CYS A 426 -23.62 -21.75 34.30
CA CYS A 426 -23.55 -20.38 33.79
C CYS A 426 -23.77 -20.26 32.27
N GLY A 427 -24.28 -21.29 31.59
CA GLY A 427 -24.45 -21.30 30.13
C GLY A 427 -23.17 -21.65 29.35
N ASN A 428 -22.33 -22.54 29.93
CA ASN A 428 -21.07 -23.00 29.36
C ASN A 428 -20.03 -21.88 29.11
N LEU A 429 -20.00 -20.89 30.03
CA LEU A 429 -19.01 -19.82 30.00
C LEU A 429 -17.60 -20.35 30.31
N LYS A 430 -16.61 -19.86 29.54
CA LYS A 430 -15.19 -20.20 29.70
C LYS A 430 -14.50 -19.21 30.64
N TYR A 431 -13.93 -19.71 31.72
CA TYR A 431 -13.13 -18.96 32.68
C TYR A 431 -11.65 -19.33 32.54
N LYS A 432 -10.78 -18.32 32.44
CA LYS A 432 -9.34 -18.51 32.34
C LYS A 432 -8.71 -18.53 33.73
N GLY A 433 -8.24 -19.70 34.12
CA GLY A 433 -7.51 -19.94 35.35
C GLY A 433 -8.35 -20.24 36.58
N LYS A 434 -7.75 -21.06 37.45
CA LYS A 434 -8.43 -21.69 38.59
C LYS A 434 -8.96 -20.69 39.61
N LEU A 435 -8.25 -19.58 39.85
CA LEU A 435 -8.66 -18.56 40.82
C LEU A 435 -9.92 -17.81 40.39
N ILE A 436 -10.01 -17.48 39.10
CA ILE A 436 -11.19 -16.80 38.53
C ILE A 436 -12.37 -17.78 38.55
N PHE A 437 -12.12 -19.03 38.17
CA PHE A 437 -13.13 -20.08 38.28
C PHE A 437 -13.58 -20.29 39.74
N SER A 438 -12.71 -20.36 40.74
CA SER A 438 -13.19 -20.48 42.14
C SER A 438 -13.97 -19.25 42.63
N LYS A 439 -13.71 -18.06 42.07
CA LYS A 439 -14.46 -16.83 42.41
C LYS A 439 -15.85 -16.81 41.75
N HIS A 440 -15.99 -17.36 40.53
CA HIS A 440 -17.26 -17.30 39.80
C HIS A 440 -18.42 -17.98 40.53
N PHE A 441 -18.16 -18.96 41.42
CA PHE A 441 -19.20 -19.61 42.23
C PHE A 441 -19.95 -18.65 43.17
N LYS A 442 -19.33 -17.51 43.52
CA LYS A 442 -19.95 -16.44 44.32
C LYS A 442 -20.44 -15.27 43.47
N GLU A 443 -20.28 -15.34 42.14
CA GLU A 443 -20.78 -14.29 41.27
C GLU A 443 -22.30 -14.39 41.12
N PRO A 444 -23.01 -13.26 41.02
CA PRO A 444 -24.47 -13.24 40.95
C PRO A 444 -25.02 -14.00 39.74
N LYS A 445 -24.23 -14.16 38.68
CA LYS A 445 -24.60 -14.96 37.50
C LYS A 445 -24.70 -16.45 37.83
N HIS A 446 -23.78 -16.99 38.62
CA HIS A 446 -23.81 -18.39 39.02
C HIS A 446 -24.94 -18.64 40.02
N GLU A 447 -25.11 -17.73 40.99
CA GLU A 447 -26.25 -17.78 41.92
C GLU A 447 -27.60 -17.73 41.19
N LEU A 448 -27.72 -16.89 40.15
CA LEU A 448 -28.92 -16.83 39.31
C LEU A 448 -29.14 -18.15 38.56
N GLY A 449 -28.08 -18.77 38.04
CA GLY A 449 -28.16 -20.08 37.40
C GLY A 449 -28.65 -21.16 38.36
N LEU A 450 -28.16 -21.18 39.60
CA LEU A 450 -28.63 -22.10 40.65
C LEU A 450 -30.10 -21.84 41.03
N LYS A 451 -30.52 -20.57 41.12
CA LYS A 451 -31.92 -20.20 41.36
C LYS A 451 -32.85 -20.68 40.24
N MET A 452 -32.43 -20.56 38.99
CA MET A 452 -33.20 -21.06 37.83
C MET A 452 -33.36 -22.59 37.84
N LEU A 453 -32.43 -23.32 38.47
CA LEU A 453 -32.51 -24.77 38.68
C LEU A 453 -33.38 -25.17 39.89
N GLY A 454 -33.96 -24.21 40.62
CA GLY A 454 -34.87 -24.45 41.74
C GLY A 454 -34.20 -24.57 43.11
N ILE A 455 -33.01 -23.97 43.27
CA ILE A 455 -32.35 -23.82 44.58
C ILE A 455 -32.79 -22.48 45.19
N GLU A 456 -33.55 -22.55 46.28
CA GLU A 456 -34.10 -21.38 46.96
C GLU A 456 -33.12 -20.80 47.99
N ASP A 457 -32.45 -21.67 48.76
CA ASP A 457 -31.56 -21.28 49.87
C ASP A 457 -30.25 -22.10 49.88
N ASN A 458 -29.23 -21.55 50.56
CA ASN A 458 -27.95 -22.20 50.85
C ASN A 458 -27.04 -22.49 49.63
N PHE A 459 -26.74 -21.44 48.85
CA PHE A 459 -25.86 -21.51 47.67
C PHE A 459 -24.43 -22.00 47.98
N ASP A 460 -23.93 -21.78 49.21
CA ASP A 460 -22.59 -22.21 49.62
C ASP A 460 -22.42 -23.75 49.59
N ALA A 461 -23.50 -24.52 49.77
CA ALA A 461 -23.46 -25.98 49.70
C ALA A 461 -23.19 -26.50 48.27
N PHE A 462 -23.41 -25.68 47.25
CA PHE A 462 -23.22 -26.01 45.83
C PHE A 462 -21.92 -25.43 45.26
N LYS A 463 -21.06 -24.87 46.12
CA LYS A 463 -19.75 -24.36 45.73
C LYS A 463 -18.90 -25.49 45.13
N ASP A 464 -18.18 -25.19 44.05
CA ASP A 464 -17.33 -26.09 43.28
C ASP A 464 -18.06 -27.08 42.32
N ILE A 465 -19.39 -26.97 42.16
CA ILE A 465 -20.15 -27.80 41.21
C ILE A 465 -20.40 -27.05 39.90
N SER A 466 -19.82 -27.54 38.80
CA SER A 466 -19.92 -26.89 37.49
C SER A 466 -20.93 -27.53 36.53
N LYS A 467 -21.29 -28.80 36.76
CA LYS A 467 -22.21 -29.57 35.92
C LYS A 467 -23.62 -29.53 36.47
N ILE A 468 -24.61 -29.40 35.58
CA ILE A 468 -26.02 -29.29 35.97
C ILE A 468 -26.52 -30.61 36.59
N ASP A 469 -26.11 -31.76 36.04
CA ASP A 469 -26.52 -33.07 36.55
C ASP A 469 -26.11 -33.31 38.01
N ASP A 470 -24.91 -32.85 38.39
CA ASP A 470 -24.38 -33.03 39.75
C ASP A 470 -25.11 -32.11 40.74
N VAL A 471 -25.50 -30.91 40.31
CA VAL A 471 -26.35 -30.00 41.10
C VAL A 471 -27.71 -30.65 41.39
N LEU A 472 -28.35 -31.25 40.38
CA LEU A 472 -29.66 -31.91 40.56
C LEU A 472 -29.58 -33.10 41.52
N LYS A 473 -28.54 -33.95 41.41
CA LYS A 473 -28.33 -35.08 42.32
C LYS A 473 -28.15 -34.61 43.76
N LEU A 474 -27.34 -33.57 43.99
CA LEU A 474 -27.12 -33.04 45.34
C LEU A 474 -28.40 -32.44 45.92
N LEU A 475 -29.17 -31.75 45.09
CA LEU A 475 -30.46 -31.18 45.45
C LEU A 475 -31.48 -32.26 45.87
N GLU A 476 -31.53 -33.40 45.18
CA GLU A 476 -32.35 -34.55 45.58
C GLU A 476 -31.92 -35.14 46.93
N VAL A 477 -30.61 -35.30 47.16
CA VAL A 477 -30.06 -35.78 48.43
C VAL A 477 -30.38 -34.80 49.58
N MET A 478 -30.34 -33.49 49.33
CA MET A 478 -30.69 -32.49 50.34
C MET A 478 -32.20 -32.49 50.63
N LYS A 479 -33.05 -32.64 49.60
CA LYS A 479 -34.50 -32.76 49.77
C LYS A 479 -34.89 -34.01 50.56
N THR A 480 -34.25 -35.15 50.28
CA THR A 480 -34.49 -36.40 51.02
C THR A 480 -34.06 -36.27 52.48
N LYS A 481 -32.85 -35.78 52.77
CA LYS A 481 -32.40 -35.51 54.14
C LYS A 481 -33.31 -34.52 54.90
N LYS A 482 -33.77 -33.45 54.24
CA LYS A 482 -34.69 -32.49 54.86
C LYS A 482 -36.04 -33.14 55.19
N ARG A 483 -36.55 -34.02 54.31
CA ARG A 483 -37.76 -34.81 54.59
C ARG A 483 -37.56 -35.78 55.74
N GLU A 484 -36.44 -36.50 55.78
CA GLU A 484 -36.09 -37.41 56.88
C GLU A 484 -35.96 -36.67 58.22
N GLN A 485 -35.33 -35.50 58.23
CA GLN A 485 -35.24 -34.66 59.44
C GLN A 485 -36.60 -34.16 59.91
N LEU A 486 -37.48 -33.74 58.99
CA LEU A 486 -38.84 -33.35 59.34
C LEU A 486 -39.65 -34.53 59.87
N LEU A 487 -39.54 -35.71 59.25
CA LEU A 487 -40.17 -36.94 59.74
C LEU A 487 -39.64 -37.33 61.12
N PHE A 488 -38.34 -37.25 61.34
CA PHE A 488 -37.72 -37.54 62.63
C PHE A 488 -38.24 -36.57 63.71
N ASN A 489 -38.28 -35.27 63.42
CA ASN A 489 -38.81 -34.27 64.36
C ASN A 489 -40.31 -34.46 64.63
N ASP A 490 -41.12 -34.79 63.61
CA ASP A 490 -42.55 -35.08 63.76
C ASP A 490 -42.79 -36.34 64.63
N MET A 491 -41.88 -37.32 64.61
CA MET A 491 -41.97 -38.54 65.42
C MET A 491 -41.30 -38.42 66.79
N ALA A 492 -40.39 -37.46 67.01
CA ALA A 492 -39.63 -37.33 68.25
C ALA A 492 -40.45 -36.75 69.41
N THR A 493 -41.53 -36.03 69.14
CA THR A 493 -42.37 -35.40 70.18
C THR A 493 -43.61 -36.24 70.44
N GLU A 494 -43.58 -37.00 71.53
CA GLU A 494 -44.71 -37.76 72.06
C GLU A 494 -45.45 -36.93 73.12
N VAL A 495 -46.78 -36.88 73.04
CA VAL A 495 -47.67 -36.18 73.98
C VAL A 495 -48.65 -37.22 74.55
N GLU A 496 -48.86 -37.15 75.86
CA GLU A 496 -49.85 -37.99 76.55
C GLU A 496 -51.17 -37.25 76.69
N ASP A 497 -52.28 -37.93 76.41
CA ASP A 497 -53.63 -37.40 76.61
C ASP A 497 -54.14 -37.62 78.05
N ASP A 498 -55.27 -37.01 78.42
CA ASP A 498 -55.84 -37.09 79.79
C ASP A 498 -56.17 -38.54 80.22
N GLU A 499 -56.36 -39.46 79.26
CA GLU A 499 -56.53 -40.90 79.49
C GLU A 499 -55.21 -41.69 79.60
N GLY A 500 -54.06 -41.04 79.44
CA GLY A 500 -52.72 -41.65 79.53
C GLY A 500 -52.26 -42.36 78.26
N ASN A 501 -52.91 -42.12 77.12
CA ASN A 501 -52.50 -42.68 75.82
C ASN A 501 -51.38 -41.83 75.20
N VAL A 502 -50.26 -42.46 74.83
CA VAL A 502 -49.10 -41.79 74.22
C VAL A 502 -49.27 -41.72 72.70
N MET A 503 -49.16 -40.52 72.13
CA MET A 503 -49.33 -40.29 70.70
C MET A 503 -48.49 -39.12 70.20
N THR A 504 -48.17 -39.08 68.90
CA THR A 504 -47.34 -37.97 68.36
C THR A 504 -48.10 -36.64 68.43
N GLU A 505 -47.36 -35.55 68.68
CA GLU A 505 -47.95 -34.21 68.84
C GLU A 505 -48.88 -33.81 67.69
N LYS A 506 -48.54 -34.20 66.46
CA LYS A 506 -49.35 -33.91 65.27
C LYS A 506 -50.69 -34.64 65.28
N VAL A 507 -50.71 -35.90 65.70
CA VAL A 507 -51.93 -36.69 65.82
C VAL A 507 -52.76 -36.14 66.98
N TYR A 508 -52.13 -35.76 68.10
CA TYR A 508 -52.81 -35.11 69.22
C TYR A 508 -53.49 -33.81 68.78
N GLN A 509 -52.79 -32.93 68.08
CA GLN A 509 -53.37 -31.68 67.55
C GLN A 509 -54.47 -31.94 66.51
N GLN A 510 -54.35 -32.98 65.69
CA GLN A 510 -55.38 -33.36 64.71
C GLN A 510 -56.64 -33.89 65.39
N LEU A 511 -56.51 -34.80 66.36
CA LEU A 511 -57.65 -35.34 67.10
C LEU A 511 -58.30 -34.25 67.97
N LYS A 512 -57.52 -33.36 68.58
CA LYS A 512 -58.03 -32.18 69.30
C LYS A 512 -58.82 -31.24 68.37
N LYS A 513 -58.35 -31.01 67.15
CA LYS A 513 -59.10 -30.23 66.13
C LYS A 513 -60.37 -30.93 65.64
N GLN A 514 -60.37 -32.26 65.64
CA GLN A 514 -61.54 -33.08 65.30
C GLN A 514 -62.52 -33.24 66.49
N GLY A 515 -62.14 -32.80 67.70
CA GLY A 515 -62.94 -32.92 68.91
C GLY A 515 -63.02 -34.34 69.47
N LEU A 516 -62.01 -35.17 69.20
CA LEU A 516 -61.94 -36.59 69.58
C LEU A 516 -61.03 -36.85 70.80
N LEU A 517 -60.42 -35.81 71.37
CA LEU A 517 -59.65 -35.80 72.63
C LEU A 517 -60.26 -34.79 73.59
#